data_AF-A0A3R7EHU6-F1
#
_entry.id   AF-A0A3R7EHU6-F1
#
_cell.length_a   1.000
_cell.length_b   1.000
_cell.length_c   1.000
_cell.angle_alpha   90.00
_cell.angle_beta   90.00
_cell.angle_gamma   90.00
#
_symmetry.space_group_name_H-M   'P 1'
#
loop_
_entity.id
_entity.type
_entity.pdbx_description
1 polymer ?
#
loop_
_entity_poly.entity_id
_entity_poly.type
_entity_poly.pdbx_seq_one_letter_code
_entity_poly.pdbx_strand_id
1 'polypeptide(L)'
;MYLRASRLESMASQLAFREYFHGAIANSASSAIATTWRRHRRRKVARLEALSAAAVVVQTIYRSQRTQRWFRKYVASVRRSATSIQRMVRSRLARNHAKTHVAAMKKVVEEAKAAQWSQAALRVQVAWRKKKGRMSLHLRRRAQEAEAARRMTSAKRIQITQKVAARHAAAKRIQHKFRAYRATRLGKAMLATLKLSRRKRERRQAKQKIIAEYLVDSAAAREQEHALMIKVTSNHNAVQGEKDRKTAEAAAAKAERRRLALLAAETTVRHPPQTPLKNKTAGKKGKGEWVEAWDDATNRKYVYNTKTGESKWS
;
A
#
# COMPACT_ATOMS: atom_id res chain seq x y z
N MET A 1 -95.43 -3.50 4.44
CA MET A 1 -95.02 -4.92 4.63
C MET A 1 -93.89 -5.10 5.65
N TYR A 2 -92.76 -4.38 5.56
CA TYR A 2 -91.65 -4.52 6.54
C TYR A 2 -92.05 -4.28 8.01
N LEU A 3 -92.84 -3.24 8.30
CA LEU A 3 -93.32 -2.94 9.65
C LEU A 3 -94.32 -3.99 10.17
N ARG A 4 -95.08 -4.61 9.27
CA ARG A 4 -96.01 -5.70 9.60
C ARG A 4 -95.25 -6.97 9.97
N ALA A 5 -94.19 -7.29 9.21
CA ALA A 5 -93.28 -8.40 9.50
C ALA A 5 -92.55 -8.24 10.85
N SER A 6 -92.28 -7.01 11.30
CA SER A 6 -91.55 -6.74 12.56
C SER A 6 -92.44 -6.63 13.79
N ARG A 7 -93.76 -6.63 13.61
CA ARG A 7 -94.75 -6.65 14.70
C ARG A 7 -95.23 -8.05 15.06
N LEU A 8 -94.83 -9.07 14.30
CA LEU A 8 -95.14 -10.47 14.64
C LEU A 8 -94.34 -10.87 15.88
N GLU A 9 -94.99 -11.50 16.86
CA GLU A 9 -94.39 -11.76 18.18
C GLU A 9 -93.32 -12.86 18.18
N SER A 10 -93.45 -13.87 17.31
CA SER A 10 -92.51 -14.99 17.22
C SER A 10 -91.44 -14.76 16.14
N MET A 11 -90.17 -15.00 16.47
CA MET A 11 -89.08 -14.91 15.48
C MET A 11 -89.29 -15.86 14.29
N ALA A 12 -89.87 -17.05 14.53
CA ALA A 12 -90.17 -18.02 13.49
C ALA A 12 -91.24 -17.48 12.51
N SER A 13 -92.27 -16.80 13.02
CA SER A 13 -93.30 -16.19 12.17
C SER A 13 -92.78 -14.95 11.44
N GLN A 14 -91.86 -14.19 12.04
CA GLN A 14 -91.16 -13.10 11.34
C GLN A 14 -90.33 -13.60 10.16
N LEU A 15 -89.61 -14.71 10.33
CA LEU A 15 -88.76 -15.30 9.28
C LEU A 15 -89.62 -15.87 8.14
N ALA A 16 -90.61 -16.69 8.45
CA ALA A 16 -91.53 -17.24 7.44
C ALA A 16 -92.27 -16.13 6.66
N PHE A 17 -92.71 -15.06 7.34
CA PHE A 17 -93.34 -13.92 6.69
C PHE A 17 -92.37 -13.14 5.79
N ARG A 18 -91.10 -13.05 6.17
CA ARG A 18 -90.05 -12.40 5.37
C ARG A 18 -89.63 -13.23 4.17
N GLU A 19 -89.65 -14.55 4.28
CA GLU A 19 -89.39 -15.45 3.15
C GLU A 19 -90.53 -15.35 2.13
N TYR A 20 -91.78 -15.45 2.58
CA TYR A 20 -92.94 -15.42 1.69
C TYR A 20 -93.13 -14.07 0.98
N PHE A 21 -92.94 -12.95 1.69
CA PHE A 21 -93.09 -11.60 1.14
C PHE A 21 -91.76 -10.89 0.85
N HIS A 22 -90.69 -11.64 0.61
CA HIS A 22 -89.32 -11.09 0.49
C HIS A 22 -89.23 -9.92 -0.50
N GLY A 23 -89.77 -10.08 -1.72
CA GLY A 23 -89.72 -9.04 -2.76
C GLY A 23 -90.48 -7.76 -2.37
N ALA A 24 -91.70 -7.91 -1.84
CA ALA A 24 -92.53 -6.78 -1.42
C ALA A 24 -91.96 -6.07 -0.17
N ILE A 25 -91.26 -6.81 0.71
CA ILE A 25 -90.59 -6.25 1.87
C ILE A 25 -89.32 -5.52 1.44
N ALA A 26 -88.48 -6.14 0.62
CA ALA A 26 -87.22 -5.57 0.12
C ALA A 26 -87.46 -4.25 -0.61
N ASN A 27 -88.50 -4.18 -1.45
CA ASN A 27 -88.84 -3.01 -2.25
C ASN A 27 -89.72 -1.99 -1.49
N SER A 28 -90.09 -2.25 -0.22
CA SER A 28 -90.90 -1.31 0.56
C SER A 28 -90.09 -0.12 1.08
N ALA A 29 -90.70 1.07 1.06
CA ALA A 29 -90.12 2.29 1.62
C ALA A 29 -89.66 2.11 3.09
N SER A 30 -90.42 1.37 3.89
CA SER A 30 -90.07 1.08 5.29
C SER A 30 -88.79 0.24 5.44
N SER A 31 -88.52 -0.68 4.50
CA SER A 31 -87.29 -1.47 4.50
C SER A 31 -86.08 -0.60 4.11
N ALA A 32 -86.25 0.29 3.14
CA ALA A 32 -85.22 1.27 2.76
C ALA A 32 -84.87 2.21 3.93
N ILE A 33 -85.86 2.70 4.68
CA ILE A 33 -85.63 3.53 5.88
C ILE A 33 -84.94 2.72 6.99
N ALA A 34 -85.38 1.49 7.26
CA ALA A 34 -84.76 0.64 8.28
C ALA A 34 -83.30 0.27 7.95
N THR A 35 -83.00 0.00 6.68
CA THR A 35 -81.63 -0.33 6.23
C THR A 35 -80.71 0.88 6.28
N THR A 36 -81.16 2.06 5.84
CA THR A 36 -80.40 3.32 5.93
C THR A 36 -80.14 3.70 7.39
N TRP A 37 -81.14 3.58 8.28
CA TRP A 37 -80.96 3.81 9.71
C TRP A 37 -79.96 2.85 10.36
N ARG A 38 -80.05 1.54 10.08
CA ARG A 38 -79.06 0.56 10.57
C ARG A 38 -77.65 0.87 10.06
N ARG A 39 -77.52 1.29 8.80
CA ARG A 39 -76.24 1.73 8.22
C ARG A 39 -75.71 2.98 8.92
N HIS A 40 -76.56 3.98 9.18
CA HIS A 40 -76.19 5.17 9.94
C HIS A 40 -75.75 4.82 11.37
N ARG A 41 -76.51 3.99 12.09
CA ARG A 41 -76.17 3.53 13.44
C ARG A 41 -74.84 2.79 13.47
N ARG A 42 -74.61 1.85 12.54
CA ARG A 42 -73.30 1.14 12.43
C ARG A 42 -72.15 2.10 12.17
N ARG A 43 -72.31 3.08 11.28
CA ARG A 43 -71.31 4.12 11.03
C ARG A 43 -71.04 4.97 12.28
N LYS A 44 -72.09 5.32 13.04
CA LYS A 44 -71.96 6.10 14.29
C LYS A 44 -71.19 5.31 15.36
N VAL A 45 -71.50 4.02 15.54
CA VAL A 45 -70.77 3.12 16.45
C VAL A 45 -69.32 2.96 16.02
N ALA A 46 -69.07 2.64 14.75
CA ALA A 46 -67.71 2.50 14.21
C ALA A 46 -66.89 3.81 14.36
N ARG A 47 -67.53 4.98 14.23
CA ARG A 47 -66.87 6.27 14.48
C ARG A 47 -66.47 6.45 15.94
N LEU A 48 -67.32 6.04 16.89
CA LEU A 48 -66.99 6.11 18.32
C LEU A 48 -65.85 5.15 18.68
N GLU A 49 -65.85 3.95 18.13
CA GLU A 49 -64.76 2.97 18.27
C GLU A 49 -63.44 3.50 17.67
N ALA A 50 -63.50 4.16 16.52
CA ALA A 50 -62.32 4.80 15.92
C ALA A 50 -61.78 5.94 16.79
N LEU A 51 -62.65 6.74 17.41
CA LEU A 51 -62.25 7.82 18.32
C LEU A 51 -61.64 7.28 19.61
N SER A 52 -62.18 6.21 20.19
CA SER A 52 -61.61 5.58 21.38
C SER A 52 -60.24 4.96 21.07
N ALA A 53 -60.09 4.28 19.91
CA ALA A 53 -58.80 3.78 19.44
C ALA A 53 -57.77 4.90 19.25
N ALA A 54 -58.17 6.02 18.63
CA ALA A 54 -57.30 7.18 18.46
C ALA A 54 -56.85 7.79 19.81
N ALA A 55 -57.75 7.85 20.80
CA ALA A 55 -57.43 8.33 22.14
C ALA A 55 -56.37 7.45 22.83
N VAL A 56 -56.45 6.12 22.69
CA VAL A 56 -55.45 5.18 23.21
C VAL A 56 -54.07 5.44 22.59
N VAL A 57 -54.01 5.68 21.27
CA VAL A 57 -52.76 6.02 20.57
C VAL A 57 -52.14 7.30 21.14
N VAL A 58 -52.93 8.37 21.28
CA VAL A 58 -52.45 9.65 21.84
C VAL A 58 -51.95 9.47 23.27
N GLN A 59 -52.68 8.74 24.11
CA GLN A 59 -52.25 8.47 25.48
C GLN A 59 -50.95 7.66 25.54
N THR A 60 -50.77 6.70 24.62
CA THR A 60 -49.55 5.89 24.53
C THR A 60 -48.36 6.75 24.13
N ILE A 61 -48.54 7.61 23.12
CA ILE A 61 -47.52 8.58 22.70
C ILE A 61 -47.15 9.49 23.89
N TYR A 62 -48.13 10.05 24.59
CA TYR A 62 -47.88 10.93 25.74
C TYR A 62 -47.13 10.21 26.87
N ARG A 63 -47.56 9.00 27.26
CA ARG A 63 -46.89 8.20 28.30
C ARG A 63 -45.44 7.90 27.89
N SER A 64 -45.21 7.52 26.64
CA SER A 64 -43.85 7.26 26.13
C SER A 64 -42.97 8.52 26.17
N GLN A 65 -43.49 9.67 25.75
CA GLN A 65 -42.78 10.94 25.78
C GLN A 65 -42.48 11.41 27.21
N ARG A 66 -43.41 11.22 28.15
CA ARG A 66 -43.20 11.55 29.57
C ARG A 66 -42.06 10.72 30.15
N THR A 67 -42.06 9.41 29.92
CA THR A 67 -40.99 8.50 30.37
C THR A 67 -39.65 8.90 29.74
N GLN A 68 -39.63 9.21 28.44
CA GLN A 68 -38.42 9.68 27.77
C GLN A 68 -37.90 11.00 28.32
N ARG A 69 -38.77 11.99 28.59
CA ARG A 69 -38.38 13.28 29.20
C ARG A 69 -37.80 13.07 30.59
N TRP A 70 -38.45 12.25 31.42
CA TRP A 70 -37.95 11.90 32.75
C TRP A 70 -36.58 11.22 32.67
N PHE A 71 -36.43 10.21 31.80
CA PHE A 71 -35.17 9.51 31.61
C PHE A 71 -34.05 10.44 31.15
N ARG A 72 -34.32 11.35 30.20
CA ARG A 72 -33.36 12.37 29.76
C ARG A 72 -32.90 13.27 30.92
N LYS A 73 -33.84 13.72 31.77
CA LYS A 73 -33.51 14.51 32.98
C LYS A 73 -32.67 13.72 33.97
N TYR A 74 -33.02 12.46 34.21
CA TYR A 74 -32.26 11.56 35.09
C TYR A 74 -30.83 11.36 34.59
N VAL A 75 -30.66 10.99 33.32
CA VAL A 75 -29.32 10.83 32.71
C VAL A 75 -28.52 12.13 32.76
N ALA A 76 -29.14 13.29 32.53
CA ALA A 76 -28.48 14.58 32.67
C ALA A 76 -28.05 14.89 34.11
N SER A 77 -28.83 14.46 35.12
CA SER A 77 -28.46 14.55 36.54
C SER A 77 -27.24 13.68 36.84
N VAL A 78 -27.28 12.40 36.44
CA VAL A 78 -26.17 11.45 36.64
C VAL A 78 -24.89 11.97 35.97
N ARG A 79 -24.98 12.50 34.74
CA ARG A 79 -23.84 13.09 34.03
C ARG A 79 -23.26 14.31 34.78
N ARG A 80 -24.11 15.18 35.31
CA ARG A 80 -23.67 16.34 36.13
C ARG A 80 -22.96 15.89 37.40
N SER A 81 -23.52 14.92 38.13
CA SER A 81 -22.89 14.35 39.32
C SER A 81 -21.53 13.72 39.00
N ALA A 82 -21.45 12.93 37.93
CA ALA A 82 -20.19 12.34 37.47
C ALA A 82 -19.15 13.41 37.11
N THR A 83 -19.56 14.48 36.42
CA THR A 83 -18.67 15.61 36.07
C THR A 83 -18.17 16.34 37.32
N SER A 84 -19.04 16.53 38.33
CA SER A 84 -18.68 17.14 39.61
C SER A 84 -17.62 16.33 40.34
N ILE A 85 -17.83 15.01 40.46
CA ILE A 85 -16.86 14.08 41.08
C ILE A 85 -15.53 14.12 40.32
N GLN A 86 -15.57 14.06 38.99
CA GLN A 86 -14.36 14.13 38.16
C GLN A 86 -13.58 15.44 38.39
N ARG A 87 -14.26 16.59 38.47
CA ARG A 87 -13.62 17.89 38.78
C ARG A 87 -12.97 17.88 40.16
N MET A 88 -13.68 17.37 41.17
CA MET A 88 -13.17 17.25 42.53
C MET A 88 -11.90 16.38 42.60
N VAL A 89 -11.92 15.23 41.94
CA VAL A 89 -10.77 14.31 41.88
C VAL A 89 -9.58 14.95 41.18
N ARG A 90 -9.80 15.60 40.03
CA ARG A 90 -8.72 16.32 39.30
C ARG A 90 -8.11 17.41 40.15
N SER A 91 -8.92 18.21 40.86
CA SER A 91 -8.44 19.25 41.78
C SER A 91 -7.64 18.65 42.95
N ARG A 92 -8.10 17.54 43.53
CA ARG A 92 -7.36 16.84 44.60
C ARG A 92 -6.01 16.33 44.12
N LEU A 93 -5.96 15.72 42.93
CA LEU A 93 -4.71 15.27 42.32
C LEU A 93 -3.74 16.43 42.07
N ALA A 94 -4.23 17.54 41.51
CA ALA A 94 -3.41 18.73 41.29
C ALA A 94 -2.81 19.28 42.60
N ARG A 95 -3.60 19.34 43.68
CA ARG A 95 -3.11 19.73 45.01
C ARG A 95 -2.07 18.75 45.56
N ASN A 96 -2.26 17.45 45.38
CA ASN A 96 -1.29 16.46 45.80
C ASN A 96 0.02 16.58 45.02
N HIS A 97 -0.04 16.78 43.71
CA HIS A 97 1.14 17.05 42.88
C HIS A 97 1.87 18.32 43.34
N ALA A 98 1.14 19.41 43.61
CA ALA A 98 1.73 20.64 44.14
C ALA A 98 2.42 20.41 45.50
N LYS A 99 1.79 19.67 46.42
CA LYS A 99 2.41 19.29 47.70
C LYS A 99 3.71 18.51 47.51
N THR A 100 3.71 17.52 46.60
CA THR A 100 4.93 16.75 46.30
C THR A 100 6.02 17.61 45.69
N HIS A 101 5.66 18.56 44.83
CA HIS A 101 6.62 19.50 44.23
C HIS A 101 7.22 20.44 45.27
N VAL A 102 6.40 21.02 46.14
CA VAL A 102 6.87 21.87 47.25
C VAL A 102 7.78 21.09 48.20
N ALA A 103 7.42 19.84 48.53
CA ALA A 103 8.27 18.99 49.36
C ALA A 103 9.62 18.70 48.69
N ALA A 104 9.63 18.42 47.37
CA ALA A 104 10.86 18.24 46.60
C ALA A 104 11.72 19.51 46.57
N MET A 105 11.10 20.68 46.37
CA MET A 105 11.81 21.98 46.42
C MET A 105 12.44 22.23 47.79
N LYS A 106 11.69 22.00 48.88
CA LYS A 106 12.23 22.11 50.25
C LYS A 106 13.44 21.20 50.44
N LYS A 107 13.36 19.96 49.96
CA LYS A 107 14.47 19.00 50.02
C LYS A 107 15.71 19.51 49.28
N VAL A 108 15.54 20.06 48.07
CA VAL A 108 16.64 20.64 47.29
C VAL A 108 17.28 21.82 48.02
N VAL A 109 16.48 22.70 48.63
CA VAL A 109 16.98 23.84 49.42
C VAL A 109 17.79 23.36 50.63
N GLU A 110 17.28 22.38 51.38
CA GLU A 110 17.99 21.82 52.54
C GLU A 110 19.28 21.07 52.12
N GLU A 111 19.25 20.33 51.01
CA GLU A 111 20.44 19.69 50.44
C GLU A 111 21.48 20.74 49.98
N ALA A 112 21.03 21.86 49.40
CA ALA A 112 21.91 22.95 48.98
C ALA A 112 22.58 23.63 50.20
N LYS A 113 21.81 23.89 51.26
CA LYS A 113 22.37 24.39 52.53
C LYS A 113 23.39 23.40 53.09
N ALA A 114 23.04 22.12 53.22
CA ALA A 114 23.97 21.10 53.71
C ALA A 114 25.25 21.03 52.85
N ALA A 115 25.14 21.20 51.53
CA ALA A 115 26.29 21.24 50.62
C ALA A 115 27.17 22.48 50.85
N GLN A 116 26.59 23.66 51.10
CA GLN A 116 27.35 24.88 51.44
C GLN A 116 28.16 24.69 52.72
N TRP A 117 27.54 24.14 53.77
CA TRP A 117 28.21 23.88 55.05
C TRP A 117 29.32 22.84 54.90
N SER A 118 29.06 21.78 54.12
CA SER A 118 30.06 20.78 53.76
C SER A 118 31.24 21.39 52.99
N GLN A 119 30.97 22.30 52.05
CA GLN A 119 32.00 23.00 51.30
C GLN A 119 32.85 23.91 52.20
N ALA A 120 32.23 24.63 53.12
CA ALA A 120 32.95 25.45 54.11
C ALA A 120 33.86 24.58 54.98
N ALA A 121 33.36 23.47 55.51
CA ALA A 121 34.15 22.51 56.29
C ALA A 121 35.35 21.96 55.48
N LEU A 122 35.15 21.68 54.19
CA LEU A 122 36.22 21.21 53.31
C LEU A 122 37.30 22.27 53.10
N ARG A 123 36.95 23.54 52.94
CA ARG A 123 37.93 24.63 52.83
C ARG A 123 38.83 24.69 54.07
N VAL A 124 38.23 24.57 55.25
CA VAL A 124 38.97 24.53 56.53
C VAL A 124 39.88 23.30 56.60
N GLN A 125 39.36 22.11 56.26
CA GLN A 125 40.15 20.88 56.27
C GLN A 125 41.32 20.92 55.29
N VAL A 126 41.12 21.46 54.08
CA VAL A 126 42.16 21.62 53.06
C VAL A 126 43.25 22.56 53.57
N ALA A 127 42.89 23.73 54.12
CA ALA A 127 43.84 24.67 54.68
C ALA A 127 44.68 24.05 55.81
N TRP A 128 44.03 23.33 56.73
CA TRP A 128 44.71 22.63 57.83
C TRP A 128 45.68 21.55 57.35
N ARG A 129 45.25 20.72 56.39
CA ARG A 129 46.11 19.64 55.85
C ARG A 129 47.27 20.19 55.03
N LYS A 130 47.11 21.34 54.38
CA LYS A 130 48.21 22.08 53.72
C LYS A 130 49.27 22.47 54.76
N LYS A 131 48.83 23.09 55.86
CA LYS A 131 49.71 23.49 56.98
C LYS A 131 50.47 22.31 57.59
N LYS A 132 49.87 21.12 57.64
CA LYS A 132 50.48 19.89 58.17
C LYS A 132 51.22 19.03 57.13
N GLY A 133 51.35 19.48 55.88
CA GLY A 133 52.03 18.72 54.81
C GLY A 133 51.32 17.46 54.32
N ARG A 134 50.04 17.26 54.64
CA ARG A 134 49.26 16.03 54.31
C ARG A 134 48.32 16.20 53.11
N MET A 135 48.64 17.11 52.19
CA MET A 135 47.75 17.48 51.07
C MET A 135 47.56 16.34 50.06
N SER A 136 48.65 15.67 49.66
CA SER A 136 48.62 14.58 48.67
C SER A 136 47.69 13.43 49.08
N LEU A 137 47.78 12.99 50.34
CA LEU A 137 46.90 11.96 50.91
C LEU A 137 45.42 12.39 50.92
N HIS A 138 45.15 13.68 51.16
CA HIS A 138 43.78 14.20 51.13
C HIS A 138 43.21 14.13 49.70
N LEU A 139 43.94 14.63 48.71
CA LEU A 139 43.51 14.61 47.31
C LEU A 139 43.28 13.19 46.80
N ARG A 140 44.17 12.24 47.16
CA ARG A 140 44.01 10.82 46.79
C ARG A 140 42.74 10.21 47.39
N ARG A 141 42.46 10.43 48.68
CA ARG A 141 41.22 9.94 49.31
C ARG A 141 39.98 10.54 48.66
N ARG A 142 40.02 11.82 48.29
CA ARG A 142 38.91 12.49 47.59
C ARG A 142 38.69 11.98 46.18
N ALA A 143 39.75 11.66 45.44
CA ALA A 143 39.64 11.01 44.14
C ALA A 143 38.96 9.64 44.27
N GLN A 144 39.34 8.83 45.27
CA GLN A 144 38.71 7.53 45.54
C GLN A 144 37.23 7.65 45.92
N GLU A 145 36.88 8.61 46.79
CA GLU A 145 35.48 8.90 47.15
C GLU A 145 34.66 9.33 45.92
N ALA A 146 35.23 10.19 45.06
CA ALA A 146 34.57 10.65 43.85
C ALA A 146 34.36 9.51 42.83
N GLU A 147 35.34 8.62 42.67
CA GLU A 147 35.20 7.43 41.84
C GLU A 147 34.14 6.46 42.38
N ALA A 148 34.13 6.21 43.69
CA ALA A 148 33.12 5.37 44.33
C ALA A 148 31.71 5.95 44.15
N ALA A 149 31.56 7.28 44.30
CA ALA A 149 30.29 7.97 44.05
C ALA A 149 29.84 7.82 42.59
N ARG A 150 30.75 7.99 41.62
CA ARG A 150 30.47 7.75 40.19
C ARG A 150 30.01 6.32 39.94
N ARG A 151 30.73 5.32 40.47
CA ARG A 151 30.35 3.89 40.36
C ARG A 151 28.95 3.63 40.92
N MET A 152 28.64 4.17 42.09
CA MET A 152 27.31 4.04 42.71
C MET A 152 26.21 4.70 41.87
N THR A 153 26.45 5.89 41.31
CA THR A 153 25.47 6.55 40.41
C THR A 153 25.26 5.77 39.11
N SER A 154 26.32 5.22 38.53
CA SER A 154 26.24 4.36 37.34
C SER A 154 25.48 3.08 37.64
N ALA A 155 25.75 2.42 38.77
CA ALA A 155 25.04 1.23 39.21
C ALA A 155 23.54 1.50 39.40
N LYS A 156 23.18 2.60 40.07
CA LYS A 156 21.77 3.02 40.21
C LYS A 156 21.10 3.27 38.85
N ARG A 157 21.79 3.93 37.91
CA ARG A 157 21.26 4.13 36.55
C ARG A 157 21.02 2.81 35.83
N ILE A 158 21.98 1.88 35.87
CA ILE A 158 21.84 0.54 35.28
C ILE A 158 20.65 -0.21 35.90
N GLN A 159 20.48 -0.13 37.22
CA GLN A 159 19.36 -0.78 37.88
C GLN A 159 18.00 -0.19 37.44
N ILE A 160 17.92 1.13 37.27
CA ILE A 160 16.71 1.80 36.78
C ILE A 160 16.41 1.38 35.34
N THR A 161 17.41 1.37 34.45
CA THR A 161 17.22 0.97 33.05
C THR A 161 16.76 -0.48 32.93
N GLN A 162 17.33 -1.39 33.73
CA GLN A 162 16.88 -2.78 33.81
C GLN A 162 15.41 -2.89 34.25
N LYS A 163 15.01 -2.16 35.30
CA LYS A 163 13.60 -2.15 35.77
C LYS A 163 12.65 -1.59 34.71
N VAL A 164 13.04 -0.54 34.01
CA VAL A 164 12.26 0.06 32.91
C VAL A 164 12.13 -0.94 31.74
N ALA A 165 13.22 -1.58 31.35
CA ALA A 165 13.23 -2.61 30.31
C ALA A 165 12.31 -3.79 30.67
N ALA A 166 12.35 -4.26 31.92
CA ALA A 166 11.47 -5.31 32.43
C ALA A 166 9.98 -4.91 32.36
N ARG A 167 9.65 -3.67 32.74
CA ARG A 167 8.27 -3.14 32.62
C ARG A 167 7.81 -3.07 31.17
N HIS A 168 8.65 -2.59 30.26
CA HIS A 168 8.34 -2.58 28.83
C HIS A 168 8.15 -3.99 28.26
N ALA A 169 8.98 -4.95 28.66
CA ALA A 169 8.83 -6.34 28.24
C ALA A 169 7.52 -6.95 28.76
N ALA A 170 7.13 -6.67 30.00
CA ALA A 170 5.84 -7.10 30.57
C ALA A 170 4.65 -6.46 29.81
N ALA A 171 4.71 -5.15 29.54
CA ALA A 171 3.69 -4.46 28.77
C ALA A 171 3.52 -5.05 27.36
N LYS A 172 4.62 -5.35 26.66
CA LYS A 172 4.58 -6.03 25.35
C LYS A 172 3.90 -7.40 25.42
N ARG A 173 4.20 -8.20 26.45
CA ARG A 173 3.55 -9.51 26.66
C ARG A 173 2.03 -9.39 26.84
N ILE A 174 1.59 -8.44 27.67
CA ILE A 174 0.16 -8.18 27.89
C ILE A 174 -0.51 -7.71 26.60
N GLN A 175 0.11 -6.77 25.87
CA GLN A 175 -0.40 -6.29 24.59
C GLN A 175 -0.52 -7.41 23.55
N HIS A 176 0.48 -8.29 23.45
CA HIS A 176 0.44 -9.45 22.57
C HIS A 176 -0.73 -10.37 22.92
N LYS A 177 -0.90 -10.69 24.21
CA LYS A 177 -2.01 -11.52 24.71
C LYS A 177 -3.36 -10.89 24.34
N PHE A 178 -3.57 -9.61 24.64
CA PHE A 178 -4.81 -8.91 24.30
C PHE A 178 -5.08 -8.83 22.79
N ARG A 179 -4.05 -8.58 21.98
CA ARG A 179 -4.18 -8.59 20.51
C ARG A 179 -4.55 -9.99 19.99
N ALA A 180 -4.03 -11.05 20.61
CA ALA A 180 -4.39 -12.42 20.26
C ALA A 180 -5.84 -12.78 20.66
N TYR A 181 -6.32 -12.32 21.81
CA TYR A 181 -7.72 -12.50 22.25
C TYR A 181 -8.72 -11.71 21.39
N ARG A 182 -8.36 -10.49 20.99
CA ARG A 182 -9.23 -9.62 20.16
C ARG A 182 -9.19 -9.95 18.67
N ALA A 183 -8.29 -10.86 18.27
CA ALA A 183 -8.26 -11.37 16.90
C ALA A 183 -9.41 -12.37 16.72
N THR A 184 -10.56 -11.88 16.28
CA THR A 184 -11.65 -12.71 15.76
C THR A 184 -11.10 -13.63 14.66
N ARG A 185 -11.73 -14.77 14.43
CA ARG A 185 -11.36 -15.71 13.34
C ARG A 185 -11.24 -14.98 11.99
N LEU A 186 -12.10 -13.99 11.75
CA LEU A 186 -12.07 -13.07 10.62
C LEU A 186 -10.83 -12.14 10.63
N GLY A 187 -10.47 -11.56 11.76
CA GLY A 187 -9.25 -10.75 11.88
C GLY A 187 -7.96 -11.55 11.62
N LYS A 188 -7.90 -12.82 12.04
CA LYS A 188 -6.77 -13.72 11.71
C LYS A 188 -6.71 -14.02 10.21
N ALA A 189 -7.84 -14.27 9.57
CA ALA A 189 -7.93 -14.49 8.12
C ALA A 189 -7.56 -13.22 7.31
N MET A 190 -8.03 -12.05 7.72
CA MET A 190 -7.65 -10.77 7.13
C MET A 190 -6.16 -10.47 7.27
N LEU A 191 -5.55 -10.76 8.43
CA LEU A 191 -4.11 -10.59 8.61
C LEU A 191 -3.31 -11.56 7.73
N ALA A 192 -3.77 -12.80 7.57
CA ALA A 192 -3.15 -13.78 6.68
C ALA A 192 -3.21 -13.34 5.21
N THR A 193 -4.36 -12.83 4.76
CA THR A 193 -4.51 -12.28 3.39
C THR A 193 -3.65 -11.05 3.16
N LEU A 194 -3.53 -10.15 4.15
CA LEU A 194 -2.60 -9.00 4.09
C LEU A 194 -1.13 -9.42 4.05
N LYS A 195 -0.72 -10.42 4.85
CA LYS A 195 0.66 -10.95 4.79
C LYS A 195 0.94 -11.60 3.43
N LEU A 196 -0.02 -12.34 2.88
CA LEU A 196 0.09 -12.95 1.56
C LEU A 196 0.18 -11.89 0.46
N SER A 197 -0.65 -10.84 0.51
CA SER A 197 -0.61 -9.74 -0.46
C SER A 197 0.70 -8.97 -0.41
N ARG A 198 1.25 -8.76 0.79
CA ARG A 198 2.59 -8.18 0.99
C ARG A 198 3.67 -9.05 0.35
N ARG A 199 3.71 -10.37 0.64
CA ARG A 199 4.67 -11.30 0.02
C ARG A 199 4.54 -11.34 -1.51
N LYS A 200 3.31 -11.27 -2.04
CA LYS A 200 3.08 -11.19 -3.50
C LYS A 200 3.62 -9.88 -4.10
N ARG A 201 3.53 -8.74 -3.38
CA ARG A 201 4.14 -7.47 -3.80
C ARG A 201 5.67 -7.56 -3.77
N GLU A 202 6.24 -8.06 -2.70
CA GLU A 202 7.70 -8.25 -2.57
C GLU A 202 8.25 -9.14 -3.69
N ARG A 203 7.57 -10.25 -4.01
CA ARG A 203 7.94 -11.11 -5.16
C ARG A 203 7.83 -10.38 -6.50
N ARG A 204 6.80 -9.56 -6.71
CA ARG A 204 6.66 -8.75 -7.94
C ARG A 204 7.77 -7.72 -8.06
N GLN A 205 8.10 -7.02 -6.97
CA GLN A 205 9.20 -6.07 -6.93
C GLN A 205 10.55 -6.76 -7.21
N ALA A 206 10.78 -7.94 -6.63
CA ALA A 206 11.99 -8.74 -6.92
C ALA A 206 12.07 -9.12 -8.40
N LYS A 207 10.96 -9.58 -9.01
CA LYS A 207 10.92 -9.87 -10.45
C LYS A 207 11.15 -8.62 -11.30
N GLN A 208 10.51 -7.50 -10.94
CA GLN A 208 10.71 -6.22 -11.64
C GLN A 208 12.16 -5.74 -11.53
N LYS A 209 12.81 -5.96 -10.39
CA LYS A 209 14.22 -5.63 -10.19
C LYS A 209 15.10 -6.45 -11.13
N ILE A 210 14.89 -7.76 -11.22
CA ILE A 210 15.64 -8.64 -12.13
C ILE A 210 15.43 -8.21 -13.59
N ILE A 211 14.20 -7.89 -13.99
CA ILE A 211 13.90 -7.39 -15.35
C ILE A 211 14.62 -6.06 -15.61
N ALA A 212 14.59 -5.13 -14.64
CA ALA A 212 15.25 -3.85 -14.77
C ALA A 212 16.78 -4.00 -14.89
N GLU A 213 17.39 -4.87 -14.07
CA GLU A 213 18.82 -5.21 -14.15
C GLU A 213 19.18 -5.78 -15.53
N TYR A 214 18.41 -6.77 -16.02
CA TYR A 214 18.62 -7.32 -17.37
C TYR A 214 18.49 -6.28 -18.49
N LEU A 215 17.50 -5.36 -18.39
CA LEU A 215 17.32 -4.32 -19.40
C LEU A 215 18.51 -3.35 -19.44
N VAL A 216 19.07 -2.99 -18.28
CA VAL A 216 20.28 -2.17 -18.18
C VAL A 216 21.48 -2.89 -18.81
N ASP A 217 21.70 -4.15 -18.46
CA ASP A 217 22.80 -4.95 -19.02
C ASP A 217 22.67 -5.10 -20.55
N SER A 218 21.45 -5.32 -21.03
CA SER A 218 21.16 -5.41 -22.47
C SER A 218 21.35 -4.09 -23.23
N ALA A 219 21.15 -2.96 -22.56
CA ALA A 219 21.38 -1.64 -23.14
C ALA A 219 22.88 -1.36 -23.24
N ALA A 220 23.64 -1.69 -22.19
CA ALA A 220 25.09 -1.58 -22.20
C ALA A 220 25.73 -2.47 -23.28
N ALA A 221 25.24 -3.69 -23.47
CA ALA A 221 25.68 -4.57 -24.56
C ALA A 221 25.41 -3.97 -25.94
N ARG A 222 24.22 -3.39 -26.15
CA ARG A 222 23.87 -2.70 -27.41
C ARG A 222 24.74 -1.46 -27.67
N GLU A 223 25.08 -0.70 -26.63
CA GLU A 223 26.02 0.43 -26.77
C GLU A 223 27.43 -0.04 -27.16
N GLN A 224 27.91 -1.15 -26.59
CA GLN A 224 29.20 -1.75 -26.96
C GLN A 224 29.19 -2.25 -28.40
N GLU A 225 28.14 -2.95 -28.84
CA GLU A 225 27.97 -3.39 -30.23
C GLU A 225 27.94 -2.19 -31.19
N HIS A 226 27.19 -1.14 -30.86
CA HIS A 226 27.12 0.08 -31.67
C HIS A 226 28.50 0.75 -31.77
N ALA A 227 29.26 0.81 -30.67
CA ALA A 227 30.63 1.34 -30.68
C ALA A 227 31.57 0.50 -31.54
N LEU A 228 31.44 -0.83 -31.53
CA LEU A 228 32.18 -1.72 -32.42
C LEU A 228 31.78 -1.50 -33.89
N MET A 229 30.49 -1.36 -34.18
CA MET A 229 29.98 -1.08 -35.52
C MET A 229 30.50 0.27 -36.06
N ILE A 230 30.57 1.30 -35.23
CA ILE A 230 31.20 2.59 -35.59
C ILE A 230 32.68 2.39 -35.95
N LYS A 231 33.42 1.59 -35.17
CA LYS A 231 34.83 1.29 -35.50
C LYS A 231 34.98 0.51 -36.80
N VAL A 232 34.15 -0.51 -37.01
CA VAL A 232 34.16 -1.32 -38.24
C VAL A 232 33.84 -0.46 -39.46
N THR A 233 32.82 0.39 -39.38
CA THR A 233 32.47 1.32 -40.48
C THR A 233 33.56 2.36 -40.74
N SER A 234 34.17 2.92 -39.70
CA SER A 234 35.34 3.80 -39.84
C SER A 234 36.50 3.10 -40.55
N ASN A 235 36.83 1.87 -40.14
CA ASN A 235 37.88 1.08 -40.78
C ASN A 235 37.53 0.73 -42.24
N HIS A 236 36.28 0.36 -42.50
CA HIS A 236 35.81 0.09 -43.86
C HIS A 236 35.94 1.33 -44.76
N ASN A 237 35.53 2.50 -44.27
CA ASN A 237 35.66 3.76 -44.99
C ASN A 237 37.12 4.13 -45.24
N ALA A 238 38.03 3.86 -44.29
CA ALA A 238 39.47 4.08 -44.48
C ALA A 238 40.05 3.16 -45.57
N VAL A 239 39.72 1.86 -45.53
CA VAL A 239 40.14 0.89 -46.54
C VAL A 239 39.54 1.21 -47.90
N GLN A 240 38.27 1.62 -47.96
CA GLN A 240 37.61 2.02 -49.18
C GLN A 240 38.24 3.29 -49.75
N GLY A 241 38.52 4.29 -48.91
CA GLY A 241 39.24 5.49 -49.31
C GLY A 241 40.65 5.20 -49.83
N GLU A 242 41.37 4.22 -49.26
CA GLU A 242 42.67 3.78 -49.78
C GLU A 242 42.54 3.08 -51.14
N LYS A 243 41.52 2.22 -51.31
CA LYS A 243 41.21 1.61 -52.62
C LYS A 243 40.86 2.67 -53.65
N ASP A 244 40.03 3.65 -53.30
CA ASP A 244 39.60 4.73 -54.18
C ASP A 244 40.78 5.64 -54.55
N ARG A 245 41.72 5.89 -53.63
CA ARG A 245 42.99 6.57 -53.94
C ARG A 245 43.84 5.77 -54.93
N LYS A 246 44.03 4.46 -54.69
CA LYS A 246 44.80 3.60 -55.62
C LYS A 246 44.13 3.50 -57.00
N THR A 247 42.81 3.44 -57.08
CA THR A 247 42.10 3.45 -58.36
C THR A 247 42.17 4.81 -59.04
N ALA A 248 42.12 5.92 -58.30
CA ALA A 248 42.31 7.27 -58.82
C ALA A 248 43.75 7.49 -59.33
N GLU A 249 44.77 7.05 -58.58
CA GLU A 249 46.18 7.07 -59.01
C GLU A 249 46.39 6.20 -60.26
N ALA A 250 45.82 5.00 -60.31
CA ALA A 250 45.87 4.14 -61.49
C ALA A 250 45.13 4.75 -62.70
N ALA A 251 44.01 5.43 -62.47
CA ALA A 251 43.26 6.15 -63.50
C ALA A 251 44.02 7.39 -63.99
N ALA A 252 44.66 8.15 -63.11
CA ALA A 252 45.53 9.26 -63.44
C ALA A 252 46.76 8.78 -64.23
N ALA A 253 47.43 7.71 -63.79
CA ALA A 253 48.52 7.08 -64.53
C ALA A 253 48.07 6.55 -65.89
N LYS A 254 46.85 6.00 -66.00
CA LYS A 254 46.26 5.58 -67.29
C LYS A 254 45.92 6.78 -68.18
N ALA A 255 45.45 7.89 -67.61
CA ALA A 255 45.17 9.12 -68.32
C ALA A 255 46.45 9.79 -68.81
N GLU A 256 47.52 9.79 -68.00
CA GLU A 256 48.86 10.22 -68.41
C GLU A 256 49.44 9.32 -69.49
N ARG A 257 49.34 7.99 -69.35
CA ARG A 257 49.69 7.04 -70.42
C ARG A 257 48.91 7.33 -71.72
N ARG A 258 47.61 7.63 -71.62
CA ARG A 258 46.79 8.03 -72.77
C ARG A 258 47.25 9.36 -73.35
N ARG A 259 47.59 10.35 -72.53
CA ARG A 259 48.10 11.65 -72.96
C ARG A 259 49.45 11.50 -73.68
N LEU A 260 50.38 10.71 -73.13
CA LEU A 260 51.64 10.37 -73.77
C LEU A 260 51.43 9.60 -75.08
N ALA A 261 50.47 8.66 -75.12
CA ALA A 261 50.12 7.94 -76.34
C ALA A 261 49.45 8.84 -77.41
N LEU A 262 48.61 9.79 -77.00
CA LEU A 262 48.00 10.77 -77.90
C LEU A 262 49.04 11.75 -78.44
N LEU A 263 49.97 12.23 -77.62
CA LEU A 263 51.11 13.01 -78.11
C LEU A 263 51.98 12.20 -79.08
N ALA A 264 52.22 10.91 -78.80
CA ALA A 264 52.91 10.03 -79.73
C ALA A 264 52.11 9.84 -81.04
N ALA A 265 50.78 9.76 -80.98
CA ALA A 265 49.91 9.60 -82.15
C ALA A 265 49.71 10.89 -82.97
N GLU A 266 49.61 12.06 -82.32
CA GLU A 266 49.49 13.37 -82.98
C GLU A 266 50.76 13.72 -83.79
N THR A 267 51.90 13.12 -83.45
CA THR A 267 53.12 13.25 -84.28
C THR A 267 53.17 12.33 -85.50
N THR A 268 52.13 11.53 -85.80
CA THR A 268 52.13 10.77 -87.06
C THR A 268 50.73 10.50 -87.62
N VAL A 269 50.41 11.35 -88.59
CA VAL A 269 49.30 11.31 -89.56
C VAL A 269 48.93 9.88 -89.97
N ARG A 270 47.67 9.48 -89.75
CA ARG A 270 47.15 8.20 -90.30
C ARG A 270 45.76 8.31 -90.94
N HIS A 271 45.78 7.83 -92.18
CA HIS A 271 44.80 7.76 -93.25
C HIS A 271 43.46 7.06 -92.94
N PRO A 272 42.42 7.28 -93.77
CA PRO A 272 41.14 6.58 -93.70
C PRO A 272 41.26 5.11 -94.20
N PRO A 273 40.25 4.25 -93.98
CA PRO A 273 40.19 3.34 -92.84
C PRO A 273 40.37 1.87 -93.29
N GLN A 274 41.19 1.10 -92.57
CA GLN A 274 41.30 -0.34 -92.79
C GLN A 274 40.43 -1.12 -91.80
N THR A 275 39.55 -1.95 -92.36
CA THR A 275 39.01 -3.17 -91.74
C THR A 275 40.14 -4.03 -91.14
N PRO A 276 39.91 -4.66 -89.99
CA PRO A 276 40.00 -6.13 -89.95
C PRO A 276 38.98 -6.76 -88.97
N LEU A 277 38.27 -7.82 -89.34
CA LEU A 277 38.64 -9.25 -89.22
C LEU A 277 38.79 -9.77 -87.77
N LYS A 278 37.85 -10.68 -87.45
CA LYS A 278 37.88 -11.85 -86.54
C LYS A 278 39.19 -12.17 -85.80
N ASN A 279 39.06 -12.53 -84.51
CA ASN A 279 39.50 -13.81 -83.90
C ASN A 279 39.06 -13.83 -82.41
N LYS A 280 38.29 -14.82 -81.93
CA LYS A 280 38.62 -16.20 -81.49
C LYS A 280 39.51 -16.30 -80.23
N THR A 281 39.08 -17.19 -79.33
CA THR A 281 39.75 -17.94 -78.23
C THR A 281 39.26 -17.56 -76.82
N ALA A 282 38.62 -18.44 -76.02
CA ALA A 282 38.92 -19.79 -75.51
C ALA A 282 39.71 -19.81 -74.19
N GLY A 283 39.19 -20.53 -73.18
CA GLY A 283 39.90 -20.93 -71.95
C GLY A 283 38.94 -21.47 -70.87
N LYS A 284 38.69 -22.79 -70.82
CA LYS A 284 39.28 -23.83 -69.92
C LYS A 284 38.93 -23.65 -68.43
N LYS A 285 38.03 -24.45 -67.82
CA LYS A 285 38.17 -25.82 -67.24
C LYS A 285 39.35 -26.02 -66.26
N GLY A 286 39.01 -26.42 -65.03
CA GLY A 286 39.66 -27.57 -64.37
C GLY A 286 39.97 -27.45 -62.87
N LYS A 287 39.18 -28.09 -62.00
CA LYS A 287 39.51 -29.31 -61.22
C LYS A 287 38.41 -29.55 -60.18
N GLY A 288 37.84 -30.75 -60.22
CA GLY A 288 36.92 -31.23 -59.18
C GLY A 288 37.75 -31.87 -58.08
N GLU A 289 37.56 -31.38 -56.88
CA GLU A 289 38.18 -31.85 -55.64
C GLU A 289 37.04 -31.84 -54.62
N TRP A 290 36.93 -32.90 -53.83
CA TRP A 290 35.91 -33.09 -52.81
C TRP A 290 35.52 -31.79 -52.08
N VAL A 291 34.22 -31.50 -52.03
CA VAL A 291 33.72 -30.24 -51.46
C VAL A 291 33.17 -30.51 -50.07
N GLU A 292 33.64 -29.72 -49.10
CA GLU A 292 33.18 -29.78 -47.73
C GLU A 292 31.86 -29.02 -47.58
N ALA A 293 30.85 -29.70 -47.03
CA ALA A 293 29.54 -29.14 -46.75
C ALA A 293 29.17 -29.36 -45.28
N TRP A 294 28.26 -28.52 -44.79
CA TRP A 294 27.75 -28.59 -43.42
C TRP A 294 26.29 -29.05 -43.48
N ASP A 295 25.93 -30.05 -42.66
CA ASP A 295 24.53 -30.46 -42.50
C ASP A 295 23.93 -29.79 -41.25
N ASP A 296 22.96 -28.89 -41.47
CA ASP A 296 22.29 -28.14 -40.41
C ASP A 296 21.39 -29.04 -39.51
N ALA A 297 21.01 -30.23 -39.97
CA ALA A 297 20.15 -31.15 -39.20
C ALA A 297 20.94 -31.97 -38.17
N THR A 298 22.17 -32.39 -38.51
CA THR A 298 23.03 -33.21 -37.64
C THR A 298 24.19 -32.43 -37.02
N ASN A 299 24.39 -31.18 -37.45
CA ASN A 299 25.43 -30.25 -37.02
C ASN A 299 26.84 -30.85 -37.11
N ARG A 300 27.10 -31.58 -38.20
CA ARG A 300 28.38 -32.23 -38.51
C ARG A 300 28.82 -31.88 -39.93
N LYS A 301 30.13 -31.81 -40.12
CA LYS A 301 30.77 -31.59 -41.42
C LYS A 301 30.82 -32.91 -42.19
N TYR A 302 30.52 -32.87 -43.47
CA TYR A 302 30.72 -34.01 -44.37
C TYR A 302 31.34 -33.56 -45.68
N VAL A 303 31.97 -34.49 -46.39
CA VAL A 303 32.59 -34.19 -47.68
C VAL A 303 31.87 -35.00 -48.75
N TYR A 304 31.46 -34.34 -49.83
CA TYR A 304 30.77 -35.00 -50.94
C TYR A 304 31.50 -34.77 -52.25
N ASN A 305 31.48 -35.79 -53.12
CA ASN A 305 32.10 -35.73 -54.42
C ASN A 305 31.08 -35.29 -55.48
N THR A 306 31.34 -34.16 -56.11
CA THR A 306 30.44 -33.54 -57.10
C THR A 306 30.27 -34.34 -58.40
N LYS A 307 31.08 -35.40 -58.63
CA LYS A 307 30.97 -36.26 -59.83
C LYS A 307 30.32 -37.62 -59.58
N THR A 308 30.56 -38.26 -58.44
CA THR A 308 30.03 -39.61 -58.15
C THR A 308 28.75 -39.57 -57.31
N GLY A 309 28.41 -38.43 -56.69
CA GLY A 309 27.25 -38.28 -55.82
C GLY A 309 27.42 -38.95 -54.45
N GLU A 310 28.58 -39.54 -54.18
CA GLU A 310 28.88 -40.21 -52.92
C GLU A 310 29.27 -39.18 -51.84
N SER A 311 28.72 -39.39 -50.64
CA SER A 311 29.02 -38.58 -49.45
C SER A 311 29.68 -39.45 -48.37
N LYS A 312 30.74 -38.93 -47.76
CA LYS A 312 31.41 -39.58 -46.62
C LYS A 312 31.43 -38.64 -45.42
N TRP A 313 31.05 -39.18 -44.26
CA TRP A 313 31.13 -38.48 -42.98
C TRP A 313 32.56 -38.55 -42.45
N SER A 314 33.08 -37.42 -41.98
CA SER A 314 34.37 -37.31 -41.28
C SER A 314 34.18 -37.40 -39.77
#